data_AF-A0A534ISI2-F1
#
_entry.id   AF-A0A534ISI2-F1
#
_cell.length_a   1.000
_cell.length_b   1.000
_cell.length_c   1.000
_cell.angle_alpha   90.00
_cell.angle_beta   90.00
_cell.angle_gamma   90.00
#
_symmetry.space_group_name_H-M   'P 1'
#
loop_
_entity.id
_entity.type
_entity.pdbx_description
1 polymer ?
#
loop_
_entity_poly.entity_id
_entity_poly.type
_entity_poly.pdbx_seq_one_letter_code
_entity_poly.pdbx_strand_id
1 'polypeptide(L)'
;MGDRASGKTTFLGLLYAAQVKYGTGVQDDFRFHAPLASLNVMSAVYEGMKDARFPSATLKEEITELGFIFGYLRKVVGKLPYYIRQQNWARPFSTLRFSAYDVSGEDIEEFIESGIASRPLIQQLLKSVVVVVLVDCSKMTTEIDTPAYKKMLRYDSTVAKLLVSFQTYKKQEYDRLKESGVKADVPVIFPAFVLSKFDSLRDDVLARLGLHQGFPQDKKSRREYAEALLRVFVPQTLSQIRGGKVAGVNMDKSEYFLSWVRTETQEGMDPVGQPRIVRTGFRPEGGGEPDFSYDEYVHFIEHFRHIAHKIPDEVLEAEKFQAEAAVRTA
;
A
#
# COMPACT_ATOMS: atom_id res chain seq x y z
N MET A 1 -2.14 -2.44 -4.68
CA MET A 1 -3.17 -3.07 -5.54
C MET A 1 -4.54 -2.81 -4.96
N GLY A 2 -5.59 -2.71 -5.79
CA GLY A 2 -6.95 -2.44 -5.34
C GLY A 2 -7.88 -2.24 -6.53
N ASP A 3 -9.18 -2.54 -6.37
CA ASP A 3 -10.19 -2.37 -7.42
C ASP A 3 -10.27 -0.91 -7.93
N ARG A 4 -10.92 -0.68 -9.07
CA ARG A 4 -11.24 0.67 -9.54
C ARG A 4 -12.04 1.40 -8.45
N ALA A 5 -11.69 2.67 -8.24
CA ALA A 5 -12.27 3.53 -7.22
C ALA A 5 -12.13 3.02 -5.76
N SER A 6 -11.19 2.11 -5.47
CA SER A 6 -10.89 1.64 -4.10
C SER A 6 -10.16 2.69 -3.22
N GLY A 7 -10.13 3.96 -3.62
CA GLY A 7 -9.44 5.02 -2.88
C GLY A 7 -7.91 5.03 -3.00
N LYS A 8 -7.31 4.37 -4.02
CA LYS A 8 -5.84 4.37 -4.23
C LYS A 8 -5.26 5.79 -4.28
N THR A 9 -5.84 6.65 -5.11
CA THR A 9 -5.39 8.05 -5.27
C THR A 9 -5.50 8.83 -3.96
N THR A 10 -6.64 8.70 -3.26
CA THR A 10 -6.85 9.31 -1.94
C THR A 10 -5.81 8.83 -0.93
N PHE A 11 -5.60 7.51 -0.86
CA PHE A 11 -4.61 6.92 0.04
C PHE A 11 -3.20 7.48 -0.23
N LEU A 12 -2.79 7.59 -1.49
CA LEU A 12 -1.47 8.14 -1.84
C LEU A 12 -1.33 9.63 -1.48
N GLY A 13 -2.38 10.43 -1.68
CA GLY A 13 -2.37 11.85 -1.29
C GLY A 13 -2.28 12.05 0.23
N LEU A 14 -3.01 11.25 1.00
CA LEU A 14 -2.98 11.30 2.46
C LEU A 14 -1.68 10.72 3.02
N LEU A 15 -1.15 9.68 2.38
CA LEU A 15 0.15 9.13 2.72
C LEU A 15 1.25 10.17 2.49
N TYR A 16 1.21 10.93 1.39
CA TYR A 16 2.13 12.05 1.16
C TYR A 16 2.07 13.08 2.29
N ALA A 17 0.88 13.55 2.65
CA ALA A 17 0.72 14.50 3.75
C ALA A 17 1.23 13.94 5.09
N ALA A 18 0.94 12.66 5.35
CA ALA A 18 1.39 12.00 6.56
C ALA A 18 2.91 11.89 6.61
N GLN A 19 3.57 11.55 5.50
CA GLN A 19 5.03 11.47 5.40
C GLN A 19 5.70 12.83 5.61
N VAL A 20 5.16 13.90 5.03
CA VAL A 20 5.69 15.27 5.21
C VAL A 20 5.57 15.70 6.68
N LYS A 21 4.40 15.50 7.29
CA LYS A 21 4.18 15.82 8.71
C LYS A 21 5.01 14.93 9.66
N TYR A 22 5.14 13.64 9.33
CA TYR A 22 5.95 12.71 10.11
C TYR A 22 7.45 13.04 10.01
N GLY A 23 7.97 13.27 8.80
CA GLY A 23 9.37 13.59 8.58
C GLY A 23 9.81 14.94 9.18
N THR A 24 8.91 15.91 9.28
CA THR A 24 9.21 17.19 9.97
C THR A 24 9.29 17.05 11.49
N GLY A 25 8.58 16.07 12.08
CA GLY A 25 8.61 15.81 13.52
C GLY A 25 9.76 14.89 13.97
N VAL A 26 10.29 14.05 13.07
CA VAL A 26 11.30 13.04 13.38
C VAL A 26 12.67 13.54 12.91
N GLN A 27 13.43 14.16 13.81
CA GLN A 27 14.78 14.67 13.52
C GLN A 27 15.69 13.53 13.00
N ASP A 28 16.07 13.59 11.73
CA ASP A 28 17.07 12.74 11.04
C ASP A 28 16.79 11.21 10.93
N ASP A 29 15.78 10.63 11.58
CA ASP A 29 15.55 9.15 11.54
C ASP A 29 14.70 8.64 10.36
N PHE A 30 13.95 9.52 9.70
CA PHE A 30 13.10 9.17 8.55
C PHE A 30 13.27 10.19 7.41
N ARG A 31 13.37 9.68 6.18
CA ARG A 31 13.43 10.48 4.97
C ARG A 31 12.43 9.96 3.95
N PHE A 32 11.74 10.88 3.30
CA PHE A 32 10.89 10.61 2.15
C PHE A 32 11.52 11.24 0.91
N HIS A 33 11.63 10.49 -0.18
CA HIS A 33 12.07 10.98 -1.48
C HIS A 33 11.12 10.47 -2.57
N ALA A 34 10.75 11.33 -3.52
CA ALA A 34 10.00 10.94 -4.70
C ALA A 34 10.54 11.70 -5.92
N PRO A 35 10.53 11.11 -7.12
CA PRO A 35 10.78 11.85 -8.35
C PRO A 35 9.81 13.03 -8.47
N LEU A 36 10.25 14.12 -9.09
CA LEU A 36 9.46 15.36 -9.21
C LEU A 36 8.07 15.10 -9.81
N ALA A 37 7.98 14.24 -10.82
CA ALA A 37 6.71 13.86 -11.43
C ALA A 37 5.75 13.22 -10.41
N SER A 38 6.22 12.25 -9.62
CA SER A 38 5.41 11.60 -8.60
C SER A 38 5.05 12.55 -7.45
N LEU A 39 5.99 13.42 -7.05
CA LEU A 39 5.77 14.41 -6.01
C LEU A 39 4.70 15.44 -6.42
N ASN A 40 4.77 15.95 -7.65
CA ASN A 40 3.78 16.89 -8.19
C ASN A 40 2.37 16.29 -8.18
N VAL A 41 2.24 15.01 -8.54
CA VAL A 41 0.94 14.32 -8.57
C VAL A 41 0.40 14.13 -7.16
N MET A 42 1.21 13.61 -6.23
CA MET A 42 0.77 13.39 -4.85
C MET A 42 0.43 14.71 -4.15
N SER A 43 1.23 15.75 -4.37
CA SER A 43 0.98 17.09 -3.86
C SER A 43 -0.30 17.69 -4.44
N ALA A 44 -0.52 17.61 -5.76
CA ALA A 44 -1.74 18.11 -6.39
C ALA A 44 -3.00 17.37 -5.89
N VAL A 45 -2.91 16.05 -5.69
CA VAL A 45 -3.99 15.26 -5.10
C VAL A 45 -4.30 15.75 -3.68
N TYR A 46 -3.27 15.99 -2.87
CA TYR A 46 -3.44 16.48 -1.50
C TYR A 46 -4.03 17.88 -1.43
N GLU A 47 -3.52 18.82 -2.23
CA GLU A 47 -4.04 20.18 -2.30
C GLU A 47 -5.51 20.20 -2.76
N GLY A 48 -5.90 19.33 -3.70
CA GLY A 48 -7.30 19.15 -4.07
C GLY A 48 -8.19 18.72 -2.89
N MET A 49 -7.68 17.90 -1.98
CA MET A 49 -8.40 17.49 -0.76
C MET A 49 -8.52 18.62 0.27
N LYS A 50 -7.56 19.56 0.32
CA LYS A 50 -7.66 20.79 1.12
C LYS A 50 -8.77 21.73 0.63
N ASP A 51 -9.22 21.57 -0.60
CA ASP A 51 -10.43 22.20 -1.15
C ASP A 51 -11.72 21.42 -0.87
N ALA A 52 -11.69 20.46 0.06
CA ALA A 52 -12.81 19.57 0.40
C ALA A 52 -13.26 18.63 -0.75
N ARG A 53 -12.41 18.38 -1.75
CA ARG A 53 -12.74 17.55 -2.93
C ARG A 53 -12.01 16.22 -2.92
N PHE A 54 -12.69 15.15 -3.32
CA PHE A 54 -12.03 13.87 -3.58
C PHE A 54 -11.30 13.90 -4.93
N PRO A 55 -10.12 13.26 -5.03
CA PRO A 55 -9.41 13.14 -6.30
C PRO A 55 -10.10 12.16 -7.26
N SER A 56 -9.82 12.30 -8.56
CA SER A 56 -10.30 11.36 -9.57
C SER A 56 -9.76 9.94 -9.35
N ALA A 57 -10.57 8.94 -9.69
CA ALA A 57 -10.26 7.52 -9.46
C ALA A 57 -9.10 6.99 -10.32
N THR A 58 -8.76 7.67 -11.40
CA THR A 58 -7.64 7.38 -12.30
C THR A 58 -6.54 8.41 -12.09
N LEU A 59 -5.29 7.94 -12.01
CA LEU A 59 -4.16 8.80 -12.34
C LEU A 59 -4.32 9.13 -13.83
N LYS A 60 -4.03 10.38 -14.25
CA LYS A 60 -4.18 10.77 -15.66
C LYS A 60 -3.47 9.73 -16.54
N GLU A 61 -4.06 9.38 -17.69
CA GLU A 61 -3.66 8.27 -18.58
C GLU A 61 -2.15 8.19 -18.91
N GLU A 62 -1.41 9.27 -18.70
CA GLU A 62 0.05 9.37 -18.88
C GLU A 62 0.89 8.84 -17.71
N ILE A 63 0.35 8.76 -16.48
CA ILE A 63 1.10 8.37 -15.28
C ILE A 63 0.81 6.90 -14.95
N THR A 64 1.69 6.04 -15.43
CA THR A 64 1.61 4.57 -15.24
C THR A 64 2.25 4.11 -13.92
N GLU A 65 3.13 4.93 -13.32
CA GLU A 65 3.83 4.64 -12.06
C GLU A 65 3.97 5.89 -11.18
N LEU A 66 3.56 5.77 -9.91
CA LEU A 66 3.96 6.69 -8.84
C LEU A 66 5.01 6.02 -7.97
N GLY A 67 6.25 6.49 -8.08
CA GLY A 67 7.39 5.99 -7.31
C GLY A 67 7.71 6.89 -6.11
N PHE A 68 8.00 6.30 -4.97
CA PHE A 68 8.60 7.00 -3.84
C PHE A 68 9.45 6.07 -2.98
N ILE A 69 10.29 6.64 -2.13
CA ILE A 69 11.28 5.94 -1.32
C ILE A 69 11.13 6.39 0.12
N PHE A 70 11.05 5.40 1.02
CA PHE A 70 11.24 5.57 2.45
C PHE A 70 12.68 5.24 2.82
N GLY A 71 13.39 6.19 3.39
CA GLY A 71 14.68 5.99 4.03
C GLY A 71 14.51 5.96 5.55
N TYR A 72 14.87 4.84 6.17
CA TYR A 72 14.87 4.67 7.62
C TYR A 72 16.30 4.65 8.12
N LEU A 73 16.62 5.49 9.09
CA LEU A 73 17.97 5.50 9.64
C LEU A 73 18.25 4.14 10.26
N ARG A 74 19.28 3.44 9.76
CA ARG A 74 19.77 2.23 10.43
C ARG A 74 20.18 2.62 11.83
N LYS A 75 19.92 1.76 12.82
CA LYS A 75 20.36 1.98 14.20
C LYS A 75 21.91 2.03 14.26
N VAL A 76 22.49 3.18 13.92
CA VAL A 76 23.87 3.52 14.20
C VAL A 76 23.83 4.13 15.60
N VAL A 77 24.50 3.48 16.55
CA VAL A 77 24.69 4.05 17.89
C VAL A 77 25.62 5.26 17.73
N GLY A 78 25.07 6.48 17.74
CA GLY A 78 25.82 7.75 17.74
C GLY A 78 25.34 8.79 16.71
N LYS A 79 25.65 10.07 16.97
CA LYS A 79 25.33 11.19 16.05
C LYS A 79 26.05 10.98 14.71
N LEU A 80 25.29 11.00 13.60
CA LEU A 80 25.87 10.93 12.26
C LEU A 80 26.81 12.13 12.01
N PRO A 81 28.04 11.87 11.53
CA PRO A 81 28.96 12.93 11.14
C PRO A 81 28.37 13.84 10.06
N TYR A 82 28.57 15.15 10.20
CA TYR A 82 27.98 16.20 9.34
C TYR A 82 28.19 15.96 7.83
N TYR A 83 29.35 15.44 7.44
CA TYR A 83 29.69 15.17 6.04
C TYR A 83 28.86 14.02 5.42
N ILE A 84 28.45 13.01 6.21
CA ILE A 84 27.56 11.93 5.73
C ILE A 84 26.14 12.45 5.51
N ARG A 85 25.69 13.40 6.35
CA ARG A 85 24.36 14.04 6.21
C ARG A 85 24.22 14.78 4.88
N GLN A 86 25.32 15.34 4.37
CA GLN A 86 25.37 16.06 3.10
C GLN A 86 25.60 15.16 1.88
N GLN A 87 26.24 13.99 2.03
CA GLN A 87 26.83 13.31 0.88
C GLN A 87 26.05 12.15 0.26
N ASN A 88 25.11 11.46 0.91
CA ASN A 88 24.37 10.39 0.24
C ASN A 88 23.01 10.09 0.88
N TRP A 89 21.93 10.13 0.11
CA TRP A 89 20.57 9.79 0.56
C TRP A 89 20.38 8.29 0.86
N ALA A 90 21.25 7.42 0.32
CA ALA A 90 21.17 5.96 0.45
C ALA A 90 22.01 5.37 1.61
N ARG A 91 22.95 6.12 2.20
CA ARG A 91 23.75 5.71 3.37
C ARG A 91 23.72 6.84 4.37
N PRO A 92 23.26 6.66 5.62
CA PRO A 92 23.12 5.42 6.41
C PRO A 92 21.69 4.82 6.47
N PHE A 93 20.85 5.02 5.46
CA PHE A 93 19.43 4.65 5.52
C PHE A 93 19.17 3.24 4.93
N SER A 94 18.29 2.46 5.56
CA SER A 94 17.62 1.33 4.91
C SER A 94 16.46 1.87 4.08
N THR A 95 16.43 1.56 2.78
CA THR A 95 15.46 2.14 1.85
C THR A 95 14.42 1.14 1.40
N LEU A 96 13.16 1.55 1.36
CA LEU A 96 12.08 0.84 0.67
C LEU A 96 11.53 1.71 -0.46
N ARG A 97 11.62 1.19 -1.69
CA ARG A 97 10.99 1.80 -2.86
C ARG A 97 9.57 1.25 -2.99
N PHE A 98 8.62 2.17 -3.03
CA PHE A 98 7.23 1.89 -3.33
C PHE A 98 6.94 2.40 -4.73
N SER A 99 6.31 1.56 -5.52
CA SER A 99 5.75 1.94 -6.81
C SER A 99 4.28 1.58 -6.79
N ALA A 100 3.42 2.58 -6.94
CA ALA A 100 2.00 2.40 -7.15
C ALA A 100 1.74 2.44 -8.65
N TYR A 101 1.33 1.30 -9.19
CA TYR A 101 1.05 1.15 -10.61
C TYR A 101 -0.46 1.32 -10.86
N ASP A 102 -0.81 2.13 -11.85
CA ASP A 102 -2.17 2.17 -12.38
C ASP A 102 -2.27 1.14 -13.50
N VAL A 103 -2.45 -0.13 -13.10
CA VAL A 103 -2.66 -1.25 -14.04
C VAL A 103 -4.16 -1.42 -14.22
N SER A 104 -4.63 -1.51 -15.47
CA SER A 104 -6.03 -1.79 -15.74
C SER A 104 -6.42 -3.17 -15.17
N GLY A 105 -7.66 -3.33 -14.72
CA GLY A 105 -8.14 -4.63 -14.25
C GLY A 105 -8.07 -5.70 -15.34
N GLU A 106 -8.31 -5.30 -16.59
CA GLU A 106 -8.26 -6.15 -17.77
C GLU A 106 -6.84 -6.68 -18.03
N ASP A 107 -5.80 -5.84 -17.88
CA ASP A 107 -4.40 -6.26 -18.06
C ASP A 107 -3.98 -7.28 -16.97
N ILE A 108 -4.49 -7.11 -15.75
CA ILE A 108 -4.26 -8.05 -14.65
C ILE A 108 -4.99 -9.37 -14.93
N GLU A 109 -6.23 -9.31 -15.41
CA GLU A 109 -7.02 -10.50 -15.77
C GLU A 109 -6.37 -11.25 -16.94
N GLU A 110 -5.96 -10.57 -18.01
CA GLU A 110 -5.24 -11.15 -19.14
C GLU A 110 -3.96 -11.86 -18.69
N PHE A 111 -3.18 -11.23 -17.81
CA PHE A 111 -2.00 -11.85 -17.22
C PHE A 111 -2.32 -13.09 -16.39
N ILE A 112 -3.35 -13.01 -15.54
CA ILE A 112 -3.77 -14.13 -14.70
C ILE A 112 -4.25 -15.32 -15.55
N GLU A 113 -4.95 -15.05 -16.65
CA GLU A 113 -5.49 -16.08 -17.55
C GLU A 113 -4.42 -16.69 -18.45
N SER A 114 -3.54 -15.86 -19.03
CA SER A 114 -2.49 -16.31 -19.93
C SER A 114 -1.26 -16.88 -19.21
N GLY A 115 -1.02 -16.44 -17.96
CA GLY A 115 0.22 -16.71 -17.21
C GLY A 115 1.45 -15.98 -17.77
N ILE A 116 1.29 -15.16 -18.82
CA ILE A 116 2.40 -14.51 -19.52
C ILE A 116 2.46 -13.04 -19.10
N ALA A 117 3.52 -12.67 -18.35
CA ALA A 117 3.80 -11.27 -18.02
C ALA A 117 4.44 -10.55 -19.23
N SER A 118 3.70 -10.39 -20.31
CA SER A 118 4.18 -9.77 -21.56
C SER A 118 4.49 -8.27 -21.41
N ARG A 119 3.81 -7.59 -20.48
CA ARG A 119 4.00 -6.17 -20.22
C ARG A 119 5.12 -5.92 -19.20
N PRO A 120 6.06 -5.00 -19.47
CA PRO A 120 7.13 -4.64 -18.52
C PRO A 120 6.62 -4.23 -17.14
N LEU A 121 5.46 -3.57 -17.09
CA LEU A 121 4.79 -3.13 -15.87
C LEU A 121 4.41 -4.31 -14.96
N ILE A 122 3.93 -5.41 -15.54
CA ILE A 122 3.54 -6.61 -14.80
C ILE A 122 4.80 -7.35 -14.31
N GLN A 123 5.87 -7.36 -15.09
CA GLN A 123 7.15 -7.92 -14.64
C GLN A 123 7.73 -7.12 -13.45
N GLN A 124 7.71 -5.79 -13.53
CA GLN A 124 8.08 -4.89 -12.44
C GLN A 124 7.21 -5.13 -11.20
N LEU A 125 5.90 -5.31 -11.39
CA LEU A 125 4.96 -5.63 -10.34
C LEU A 125 5.39 -6.89 -9.59
N LEU A 126 5.62 -8.01 -10.30
CA LEU A 126 5.97 -9.32 -9.73
C LEU A 126 7.31 -9.33 -8.95
N LYS A 127 8.21 -8.39 -9.26
CA LYS A 127 9.46 -8.20 -8.50
C LYS A 127 9.24 -7.63 -7.09
N SER A 128 8.07 -7.08 -6.79
CA SER A 128 7.76 -6.51 -5.47
C SER A 128 7.89 -7.57 -4.36
N VAL A 129 8.50 -7.19 -3.23
CA VAL A 129 8.58 -8.01 -2.01
C VAL A 129 7.52 -7.61 -0.97
N VAL A 130 7.07 -6.36 -1.02
CA VAL A 130 5.96 -5.84 -0.23
C VAL A 130 4.74 -5.75 -1.14
N VAL A 131 3.62 -6.36 -0.71
CA VAL A 131 2.35 -6.33 -1.46
C VAL A 131 1.30 -5.66 -0.60
N VAL A 132 0.95 -4.42 -0.94
CA VAL A 132 -0.11 -3.65 -0.26
C VAL A 132 -1.44 -3.84 -1.01
N VAL A 133 -2.42 -4.42 -0.33
CA VAL A 133 -3.77 -4.70 -0.84
C VAL A 133 -4.76 -3.70 -0.23
N LEU A 134 -5.34 -2.84 -1.07
CA LEU A 134 -6.40 -1.90 -0.68
C LEU A 134 -7.77 -2.55 -0.85
N VAL A 135 -8.48 -2.73 0.25
CA VAL A 135 -9.84 -3.29 0.30
C VAL A 135 -10.84 -2.16 0.53
N ASP A 136 -11.84 -2.04 -0.33
CA ASP A 136 -12.84 -0.97 -0.27
C ASP A 136 -13.99 -1.34 0.69
N CYS A 137 -13.99 -0.76 1.89
CA CYS A 137 -15.01 -1.03 2.90
C CYS A 137 -16.42 -0.56 2.49
N SER A 138 -16.53 0.43 1.61
CA SER A 138 -17.85 0.89 1.11
C SER A 138 -18.59 -0.18 0.30
N LYS A 139 -17.88 -1.20 -0.18
CA LYS A 139 -18.43 -2.31 -0.97
C LYS A 139 -18.78 -3.54 -0.10
N MET A 140 -18.48 -3.51 1.20
CA MET A 140 -18.82 -4.59 2.12
C MET A 140 -20.31 -4.55 2.44
N THR A 141 -20.98 -5.68 2.22
CA THR A 141 -22.43 -5.80 2.40
C THR A 141 -22.79 -7.19 2.92
N THR A 142 -23.86 -7.28 3.71
CA THR A 142 -24.41 -8.53 4.23
C THR A 142 -25.34 -9.23 3.23
N GLU A 143 -25.66 -8.58 2.11
CA GLU A 143 -26.61 -9.03 1.09
C GLU A 143 -25.90 -9.73 -0.07
N ILE A 144 -25.94 -11.07 -0.05
CA ILE A 144 -25.18 -11.95 -0.96
C ILE A 144 -25.57 -11.83 -2.45
N ASP A 145 -26.79 -11.40 -2.76
CA ASP A 145 -27.28 -11.34 -4.15
C ASP A 145 -27.00 -10.01 -4.86
N THR A 146 -26.42 -9.04 -4.14
CA THR A 146 -26.16 -7.70 -4.67
C THR A 146 -24.99 -7.68 -5.66
N PRO A 147 -24.99 -6.77 -6.64
CA PRO A 147 -23.83 -6.53 -7.49
C PRO A 147 -22.57 -6.15 -6.71
N ALA A 148 -22.72 -5.47 -5.57
CA ALA A 148 -21.61 -5.10 -4.68
C ALA A 148 -20.92 -6.34 -4.10
N TYR A 149 -21.70 -7.30 -3.57
CA TYR A 149 -21.17 -8.57 -3.06
C TYR A 149 -20.44 -9.37 -4.14
N LYS A 150 -21.05 -9.50 -5.34
CA LYS A 150 -20.43 -10.19 -6.49
C LYS A 150 -19.11 -9.54 -6.91
N LYS A 151 -19.03 -8.21 -6.89
CA LYS A 151 -17.78 -7.47 -7.16
C LYS A 151 -16.71 -7.77 -6.11
N MET A 152 -17.08 -7.84 -4.83
CA MET A 152 -16.15 -8.20 -3.76
C MET A 152 -15.62 -9.63 -3.92
N LEU A 153 -16.46 -10.59 -4.27
CA LEU A 153 -16.02 -11.97 -4.55
C LEU A 153 -15.05 -12.05 -5.73
N ARG A 154 -15.32 -11.32 -6.82
CA ARG A 154 -14.40 -11.24 -7.96
C ARG A 154 -13.07 -10.61 -7.55
N TYR A 155 -13.14 -9.50 -6.82
CA TYR A 155 -11.96 -8.84 -6.27
C TYR A 155 -11.11 -9.78 -5.42
N ASP A 156 -11.71 -10.52 -4.48
CA ASP A 156 -10.99 -11.52 -3.66
C ASP A 156 -10.32 -12.58 -4.54
N SER A 157 -11.04 -13.12 -5.53
CA SER A 157 -10.48 -14.12 -6.44
C SER A 157 -9.31 -13.58 -7.27
N THR A 158 -9.44 -12.36 -7.81
CA THR A 158 -8.39 -11.72 -8.60
C THR A 158 -7.15 -11.44 -7.76
N VAL A 159 -7.31 -10.90 -6.54
CA VAL A 159 -6.18 -10.65 -5.62
C VAL A 159 -5.53 -11.98 -5.19
N ALA A 160 -6.31 -13.01 -4.88
CA ALA A 160 -5.79 -14.32 -4.51
C ALA A 160 -4.95 -14.93 -5.65
N LYS A 161 -5.43 -14.88 -6.90
CA LYS A 161 -4.68 -15.35 -8.07
C LYS A 161 -3.40 -14.55 -8.29
N LEU A 162 -3.46 -13.23 -8.12
CA LEU A 162 -2.29 -12.36 -8.25
C LEU A 162 -1.22 -12.68 -7.18
N LEU A 163 -1.63 -12.99 -5.94
CA LEU A 163 -0.72 -13.48 -4.89
C LEU A 163 -0.05 -14.81 -5.28
N VAL A 164 -0.77 -15.72 -5.91
CA VAL A 164 -0.18 -16.97 -6.43
C VAL A 164 0.83 -16.68 -7.54
N SER A 165 0.56 -15.70 -8.41
CA SER A 165 1.51 -15.27 -9.44
C SER A 165 2.79 -14.70 -8.83
N PHE A 166 2.69 -13.88 -7.77
CA PHE A 166 3.86 -13.42 -7.00
C PHE A 166 4.68 -14.57 -6.44
N GLN A 167 4.02 -15.51 -5.76
CA GLN A 167 4.68 -16.69 -5.19
C GLN A 167 5.38 -17.51 -6.28
N THR A 168 4.70 -17.75 -7.40
CA THR A 168 5.24 -18.52 -8.51
C THR A 168 6.48 -17.86 -9.10
N TYR A 169 6.40 -16.55 -9.38
CA TYR A 169 7.53 -15.78 -9.89
C TYR A 169 8.73 -15.80 -8.92
N LYS A 170 8.49 -15.56 -7.64
CA LYS A 170 9.56 -15.57 -6.61
C LYS A 170 10.22 -16.94 -6.47
N LYS A 171 9.43 -18.01 -6.55
CA LYS A 171 9.95 -19.38 -6.55
C LYS A 171 10.85 -19.64 -7.75
N GLN A 172 10.40 -19.29 -8.96
CA GLN A 172 11.16 -19.50 -10.18
C GLN A 172 12.51 -18.76 -10.14
N GLU A 173 12.53 -17.51 -9.68
CA GLU A 173 13.77 -16.75 -9.53
C GLU A 173 14.69 -17.37 -8.46
N TYR A 174 14.13 -17.83 -7.35
CA TYR A 174 14.89 -18.53 -6.31
C TYR A 174 15.51 -19.84 -6.81
N ASP A 175 14.74 -20.68 -7.50
CA ASP A 175 15.21 -21.95 -8.06
C ASP A 175 16.32 -21.70 -9.09
N ARG A 176 16.17 -20.68 -9.95
CA ARG A 176 17.20 -20.24 -10.91
C ARG A 176 18.50 -19.82 -10.23
N LEU A 177 18.42 -19.04 -9.15
CA LEU A 177 19.61 -18.62 -8.38
C LEU A 177 20.31 -19.83 -7.77
N LYS A 178 19.54 -20.76 -7.20
CA LYS A 178 20.06 -22.00 -6.61
C LYS A 178 20.74 -22.88 -7.65
N GLU A 179 20.15 -23.04 -8.84
CA GLU A 179 20.74 -23.78 -9.97
C GLU A 179 22.05 -23.15 -10.47
N SER A 180 22.17 -21.83 -10.43
CA SER A 180 23.41 -21.10 -10.76
C SER A 180 24.48 -21.13 -9.66
N GLY A 181 24.23 -21.86 -8.55
CA GLY A 181 25.17 -22.02 -7.44
C GLY A 181 25.21 -20.84 -6.47
N VAL A 182 24.31 -19.85 -6.62
CA VAL A 182 24.16 -18.74 -5.68
C VAL A 182 23.47 -19.23 -4.42
N LYS A 183 24.08 -19.00 -3.25
CA LYS A 183 23.40 -19.20 -1.96
C LYS A 183 22.40 -18.06 -1.77
N ALA A 184 21.13 -18.33 -2.06
CA ALA A 184 20.03 -17.42 -1.80
C ALA A 184 19.20 -17.91 -0.60
N ASP A 185 18.66 -16.98 0.17
CA ASP A 185 17.63 -17.28 1.17
C ASP A 185 16.28 -17.53 0.51
N VAL A 186 15.42 -18.32 1.19
CA VAL A 186 14.05 -18.56 0.74
C VAL A 186 13.33 -17.22 0.64
N PRO A 187 12.74 -16.86 -0.52
CA PRO A 187 12.08 -15.57 -0.70
C PRO A 187 10.92 -15.40 0.27
N VAL A 188 10.78 -14.17 0.78
CA VAL A 188 9.70 -13.76 1.68
C VAL A 188 8.86 -12.68 1.01
N ILE A 189 7.54 -12.83 1.04
CA ILE A 189 6.58 -11.80 0.64
C ILE A 189 5.98 -11.19 1.91
N PHE A 190 5.90 -9.86 1.97
CA PHE A 190 5.35 -9.09 3.08
C PHE A 190 3.98 -8.51 2.68
N PRO A 191 2.87 -9.22 2.94
CA PRO A 191 1.54 -8.72 2.65
C PRO A 191 1.09 -7.67 3.68
N ALA A 192 0.48 -6.59 3.20
CA ALA A 192 -0.15 -5.58 4.04
C ALA A 192 -1.56 -5.25 3.50
N PHE A 193 -2.52 -5.06 4.39
CA PHE A 193 -3.89 -4.71 4.01
C PHE A 193 -4.25 -3.31 4.48
N VAL A 194 -4.77 -2.51 3.56
CA VAL A 194 -5.35 -1.20 3.86
C VAL A 194 -6.85 -1.31 3.64
N LEU A 195 -7.61 -1.26 4.72
CA LEU A 195 -9.06 -1.14 4.69
C LEU A 195 -9.39 0.32 4.42
N SER A 196 -9.70 0.62 3.16
CA SER A 196 -9.97 1.97 2.65
C SER A 196 -11.43 2.36 2.80
N LYS A 197 -11.69 3.66 2.95
CA LYS A 197 -13.04 4.21 3.22
C LYS A 197 -13.67 3.56 4.44
N PHE A 198 -12.87 3.31 5.46
CA PHE A 198 -13.33 2.57 6.64
C PHE A 198 -14.49 3.27 7.36
N ASP A 199 -14.57 4.60 7.26
CA ASP A 199 -15.68 5.45 7.71
C ASP A 199 -17.03 5.16 7.02
N SER A 200 -17.02 4.50 5.86
CA SER A 200 -18.23 4.15 5.10
C SER A 200 -18.77 2.74 5.39
N LEU A 201 -18.17 2.03 6.35
CA LEU A 201 -18.57 0.68 6.70
C LEU A 201 -19.98 0.70 7.33
N ARG A 202 -20.90 -0.10 6.79
CA ARG A 202 -22.29 -0.09 7.24
C ARG A 202 -22.44 -0.74 8.61
N ASP A 203 -23.29 -0.17 9.46
CA ASP A 203 -23.57 -0.66 10.81
C ASP A 203 -24.12 -2.10 10.82
N ASP A 204 -24.89 -2.49 9.82
CA ASP A 204 -25.43 -3.85 9.73
C ASP A 204 -24.34 -4.90 9.46
N VAL A 205 -23.28 -4.54 8.72
CA VAL A 205 -22.10 -5.37 8.52
C VAL A 205 -21.37 -5.56 9.85
N LEU A 206 -21.20 -4.48 10.62
CA LEU A 206 -20.56 -4.53 11.94
C LEU A 206 -21.35 -5.40 12.91
N ALA A 207 -22.66 -5.16 13.01
CA ALA A 207 -23.55 -5.91 13.89
C ALA A 207 -23.54 -7.41 13.55
N ARG A 208 -23.58 -7.77 12.27
CA ARG A 208 -23.53 -9.17 11.83
C ARG A 208 -22.22 -9.87 12.17
N LEU A 209 -21.12 -9.13 12.26
CA LEU A 209 -19.81 -9.65 12.65
C LEU A 209 -19.53 -9.55 14.16
N GLY A 210 -20.48 -9.04 14.95
CA GLY A 210 -20.30 -8.82 16.39
C GLY A 210 -19.26 -7.75 16.71
N LEU A 211 -19.05 -6.80 15.78
CA LEU A 211 -18.09 -5.71 15.93
C LEU A 211 -18.80 -4.46 16.47
N HIS A 212 -18.15 -3.74 17.39
CA HIS A 212 -18.69 -2.52 17.96
C HIS A 212 -18.75 -1.40 16.92
N GLN A 213 -19.76 -0.53 17.00
CA GLN A 213 -19.82 0.67 16.18
C GLN A 213 -18.70 1.64 16.56
N GLY A 214 -18.09 2.27 15.56
CA GLY A 214 -17.00 3.23 15.72
C GLY A 214 -15.60 2.67 15.42
N PHE A 215 -14.60 3.52 15.58
CA PHE A 215 -13.21 3.20 15.23
C PHE A 215 -12.48 2.55 16.40
N PRO A 216 -11.89 1.35 16.20
CA PRO A 216 -11.06 0.72 17.22
C PRO A 216 -9.80 1.57 17.50
N GLN A 217 -9.51 1.81 18.79
CA GLN A 217 -8.48 2.77 19.21
C GLN A 217 -7.09 2.14 19.41
N ASP A 218 -7.03 0.93 19.96
CA ASP A 218 -5.76 0.27 20.24
C ASP A 218 -5.28 -0.62 19.08
N LYS A 219 -4.00 -1.01 19.05
CA LYS A 219 -3.44 -1.82 17.96
C LYS A 219 -4.07 -3.22 17.87
N LYS A 220 -4.45 -3.81 19.01
CA LYS A 220 -4.96 -5.19 19.06
C LYS A 220 -6.38 -5.26 18.50
N SER A 221 -7.26 -4.39 18.97
CA SER A 221 -8.63 -4.25 18.50
C SER A 221 -8.67 -3.93 17.01
N ARG A 222 -7.84 -2.99 16.51
CA ARG A 222 -7.73 -2.69 15.07
C ARG A 222 -7.43 -3.92 14.24
N ARG A 223 -6.47 -4.73 14.69
CA ARG A 223 -6.10 -5.99 14.05
C ARG A 223 -7.26 -6.98 14.05
N GLU A 224 -7.90 -7.18 15.20
CA GLU A 224 -9.05 -8.10 15.33
C GLU A 224 -10.21 -7.68 14.43
N TYR A 225 -10.47 -6.37 14.37
CA TYR A 225 -11.49 -5.77 13.52
C TYR A 225 -11.23 -6.02 12.03
N ALA A 226 -10.00 -5.74 11.58
CA ALA A 226 -9.58 -5.98 10.21
C ALA A 226 -9.63 -7.48 9.87
N GLU A 227 -9.14 -8.36 10.75
CA GLU A 227 -9.18 -9.80 10.54
C GLU A 227 -10.62 -10.33 10.44
N ALA A 228 -11.55 -9.83 11.27
CA ALA A 228 -12.95 -10.23 11.24
C ALA A 228 -13.61 -9.85 9.89
N LEU A 229 -13.39 -8.63 9.42
CA LEU A 229 -13.89 -8.17 8.12
C LEU A 229 -13.29 -8.98 6.96
N LEU A 230 -11.97 -9.09 6.93
CA LEU A 230 -11.26 -9.74 5.82
C LEU A 230 -11.56 -11.25 5.74
N ARG A 231 -11.83 -11.92 6.87
CA ARG A 231 -12.25 -13.34 6.87
C ARG A 231 -13.56 -13.57 6.13
N VAL A 232 -14.45 -12.59 6.08
CA VAL A 232 -15.74 -12.69 5.39
C VAL A 232 -15.64 -12.21 3.96
N PHE A 233 -14.95 -11.11 3.71
CA PHE A 233 -14.98 -10.43 2.41
C PHE A 233 -13.82 -10.77 1.48
N VAL A 234 -12.68 -11.23 2.01
CA VAL A 234 -11.54 -11.68 1.20
C VAL A 234 -10.95 -13.03 1.67
N PRO A 235 -11.78 -14.06 1.88
CA PRO A 235 -11.34 -15.33 2.44
C PRO A 235 -10.32 -16.07 1.57
N GLN A 236 -10.44 -16.00 0.23
CA GLN A 236 -9.50 -16.69 -0.67
C GLN A 236 -8.12 -16.07 -0.58
N THR A 237 -8.04 -14.73 -0.57
CA THR A 237 -6.79 -13.99 -0.41
C THR A 237 -6.12 -14.33 0.91
N LEU A 238 -6.87 -14.32 2.02
CA LEU A 238 -6.33 -14.72 3.33
C LEU A 238 -5.87 -16.18 3.36
N SER A 239 -6.58 -17.07 2.65
CA SER A 239 -6.17 -18.47 2.50
C SER A 239 -4.82 -18.59 1.79
N GLN A 240 -4.57 -17.82 0.72
CA GLN A 240 -3.28 -17.83 0.03
C GLN A 240 -2.12 -17.32 0.91
N ILE A 241 -2.41 -16.36 1.79
CA ILE A 241 -1.41 -15.85 2.74
C ILE A 241 -1.14 -16.87 3.85
N ARG A 242 -2.19 -17.49 4.42
CA ARG A 242 -2.06 -18.46 5.52
C ARG A 242 -1.54 -19.82 5.07
N GLY A 243 -1.96 -20.27 3.89
CA GLY A 243 -1.49 -21.49 3.22
C GLY A 243 -0.09 -21.35 2.61
N GLY A 244 0.55 -20.20 2.81
CA GLY A 244 1.80 -19.75 2.19
C GLY A 244 3.09 -20.48 2.61
N LYS A 245 3.04 -21.81 2.72
CA LYS A 245 4.19 -22.67 2.44
C LYS A 245 3.92 -23.41 1.15
N VAL A 246 3.80 -22.67 0.05
CA VAL A 246 4.04 -23.26 -1.27
C VAL A 246 5.54 -23.53 -1.31
N ALA A 247 5.94 -24.79 -1.48
CA ALA A 247 7.32 -25.25 -1.37
C ALA A 247 8.31 -24.30 -2.07
N GLY A 248 9.00 -23.45 -1.30
CA GLY A 248 10.00 -22.49 -1.80
C GLY A 248 9.71 -20.99 -1.59
N VAL A 249 8.55 -20.56 -1.06
CA VAL A 249 8.27 -19.14 -0.73
C VAL A 249 7.58 -19.02 0.62
N ASN A 250 7.99 -18.04 1.43
CA ASN A 250 7.38 -17.73 2.73
C ASN A 250 6.51 -16.47 2.64
N MET A 251 5.38 -16.47 3.35
CA MET A 251 4.57 -15.27 3.60
C MET A 251 4.81 -14.78 5.03
N ASP A 252 5.23 -13.52 5.22
CA ASP A 252 5.26 -12.90 6.55
C ASP A 252 3.84 -12.61 7.05
N LYS A 253 3.71 -12.39 8.36
CA LYS A 253 2.46 -12.04 9.02
C LYS A 253 1.92 -10.73 8.46
N SER A 254 0.67 -10.75 8.00
CA SER A 254 0.01 -9.54 7.53
C SER A 254 -0.18 -8.50 8.65
N GLU A 255 0.02 -7.24 8.27
CA GLU A 255 -0.38 -6.05 9.03
C GLU A 255 -1.59 -5.39 8.37
N TYR A 256 -2.40 -4.74 9.18
CA TYR A 256 -3.68 -4.15 8.79
C TYR A 256 -3.73 -2.68 9.18
N PHE A 257 -4.27 -1.85 8.28
CA PHE A 257 -4.38 -0.41 8.46
C PHE A 257 -5.80 0.05 8.11
N LEU A 258 -6.39 0.91 8.94
CA LEU A 258 -7.79 1.35 8.81
C LEU A 258 -7.84 2.78 8.26
N SER A 259 -7.81 2.93 6.94
CA SER A 259 -7.78 4.25 6.30
C SER A 259 -9.18 4.86 6.20
N TRP A 260 -9.36 6.03 6.81
CA TRP A 260 -10.59 6.82 6.74
C TRP A 260 -10.33 8.30 6.50
N VAL A 261 -11.32 8.97 5.93
CA VAL A 261 -11.36 10.43 5.73
C VAL A 261 -12.74 10.89 6.14
N ARG A 262 -12.85 11.81 7.10
CA ARG A 262 -14.17 12.27 7.55
C ARG A 262 -14.85 13.03 6.41
N THR A 263 -16.10 12.67 6.15
CA THR A 263 -16.95 13.33 5.16
C THR A 263 -18.04 14.14 5.84
N GLU A 264 -18.46 15.23 5.20
CA GLU A 264 -19.55 16.07 5.70
C GLU A 264 -20.86 15.27 5.69
N THR A 265 -21.47 15.10 6.85
CA THR A 265 -22.82 14.51 6.98
C THR A 265 -23.85 15.62 6.79
N GLN A 266 -24.63 15.56 5.71
CA GLN A 266 -25.82 16.42 5.57
C GLN A 266 -26.92 15.84 6.45
N GLU A 267 -27.26 16.52 7.54
CA GLU A 267 -28.38 16.11 8.40
C GLU A 267 -29.71 16.30 7.66
N GLY A 268 -30.51 15.23 7.57
CA GLY A 268 -31.93 15.32 7.22
C GLY A 268 -32.31 15.28 5.73
N MET A 269 -31.36 15.09 4.81
CA MET A 269 -31.66 14.77 3.40
C MET A 269 -30.69 13.71 2.87
N ASP A 270 -31.14 12.89 1.93
CA ASP A 270 -30.25 12.03 1.15
C ASP A 270 -29.15 12.90 0.52
N PRO A 271 -27.86 12.52 0.65
CA PRO A 271 -26.75 13.37 0.21
C PRO A 271 -26.87 13.69 -1.28
N VAL A 272 -27.13 14.96 -1.61
CA VAL A 272 -27.20 15.45 -2.99
C VAL A 272 -25.81 15.91 -3.42
N GLY A 273 -25.16 15.11 -4.27
CA GLY A 273 -23.87 15.44 -4.87
C GLY A 273 -22.71 14.58 -4.38
N GLN A 274 -21.48 14.96 -4.76
CA GLN A 274 -20.28 14.25 -4.32
C GLN A 274 -20.01 14.54 -2.84
N PRO A 275 -19.62 13.52 -2.04
CA PRO A 275 -19.27 13.72 -0.64
C PRO A 275 -18.11 14.71 -0.54
N ARG A 276 -18.17 15.59 0.46
CA ARG A 276 -17.14 16.59 0.73
C ARG A 276 -16.30 16.18 1.92
N ILE A 277 -15.01 16.47 1.85
CA ILE A 277 -14.07 16.15 2.92
C ILE A 277 -14.19 17.20 4.03
N VAL A 278 -14.36 16.75 5.27
CA VAL A 278 -14.31 17.63 6.45
C VAL A 278 -12.89 18.16 6.60
N ARG A 279 -12.80 19.46 6.87
CA ARG A 279 -11.52 20.15 7.07
C ARG A 279 -11.43 20.71 8.47
N THR A 280 -10.23 20.68 9.04
CA THR A 280 -9.93 21.13 10.40
C THR A 280 -8.77 22.12 10.40
N GLY A 281 -8.57 22.84 11.50
CA GLY A 281 -7.37 23.66 11.69
C GLY A 281 -7.27 24.89 10.79
N PHE A 282 -8.40 25.50 10.40
CA PHE A 282 -8.44 26.71 9.58
C PHE A 282 -7.54 27.82 10.18
N ARG A 283 -6.58 28.30 9.38
CA ARG A 283 -5.70 29.41 9.74
C ARG A 283 -6.11 30.71 9.02
N PRO A 284 -5.77 31.89 9.56
CA PRO A 284 -6.08 33.19 8.94
C PRO A 284 -5.53 33.35 7.51
N GLU A 285 -4.46 32.63 7.19
CA GLU A 285 -3.80 32.63 5.87
C GLU A 285 -4.52 31.73 4.84
N GLY A 286 -5.62 31.10 5.23
CA GLY A 286 -6.42 30.21 4.39
C GLY A 286 -5.99 28.74 4.46
N GLY A 287 -6.93 27.85 4.12
CA GLY A 287 -6.73 26.41 4.05
C GLY A 287 -7.09 25.68 5.35
N GLY A 288 -8.00 24.72 5.25
CA GLY A 288 -8.21 23.71 6.30
C GLY A 288 -7.56 22.40 5.87
N GLU A 289 -7.03 21.65 6.82
CA GLU A 289 -6.43 20.34 6.58
C GLU A 289 -7.53 19.26 6.55
N PRO A 290 -7.47 18.28 5.64
CA PRO A 290 -8.37 17.12 5.68
C PRO A 290 -8.38 16.46 7.05
N ASP A 291 -9.55 16.09 7.56
CA ASP A 291 -9.67 15.27 8.76
C ASP A 291 -9.61 13.79 8.37
N PHE A 292 -8.51 13.12 8.69
CA PHE A 292 -8.24 11.75 8.28
C PHE A 292 -7.47 10.96 9.34
N SER A 293 -7.35 9.66 9.12
CA SER A 293 -6.70 8.69 10.00
C SER A 293 -5.16 8.84 10.10
N TYR A 294 -4.63 10.01 10.44
CA TYR A 294 -3.19 10.31 10.43
C TYR A 294 -2.34 9.25 11.14
N ASP A 295 -2.77 8.79 12.32
CA ASP A 295 -2.04 7.79 13.11
C ASP A 295 -1.93 6.42 12.41
N GLU A 296 -2.88 6.07 11.54
CA GLU A 296 -2.82 4.86 10.71
C GLU A 296 -1.75 4.97 9.63
N TYR A 297 -1.58 6.14 9.04
CA TYR A 297 -0.53 6.39 8.07
C TYR A 297 0.86 6.44 8.73
N VAL A 298 0.97 6.97 9.95
CA VAL A 298 2.20 6.88 10.74
C VAL A 298 2.51 5.41 11.07
N HIS A 299 1.51 4.64 11.50
CA HIS A 299 1.68 3.22 11.76
C HIS A 299 2.08 2.45 10.48
N PHE A 300 1.54 2.82 9.32
CA PHE A 300 1.96 2.29 8.01
C PHE A 300 3.45 2.54 7.76
N ILE A 301 3.91 3.79 7.90
CA ILE A 301 5.33 4.15 7.75
C ILE A 301 6.20 3.34 8.73
N GLU A 302 5.83 3.29 10.00
CA GLU A 302 6.61 2.57 11.01
C GLU A 302 6.62 1.05 10.82
N HIS A 303 5.54 0.45 10.35
CA HIS A 303 5.54 -0.98 10.01
C HIS A 303 6.59 -1.28 8.94
N PHE A 304 6.68 -0.44 7.90
CA PHE A 304 7.67 -0.63 6.84
C PHE A 304 9.11 -0.33 7.27
N ARG A 305 9.33 0.46 8.34
CA ARG A 305 10.65 0.53 8.99
C ARG A 305 11.15 -0.83 9.44
N HIS A 306 10.27 -1.63 10.05
CA HIS A 306 10.62 -2.97 10.53
C HIS A 306 10.96 -3.92 9.37
N ILE A 307 10.21 -3.83 8.27
CA ILE A 307 10.48 -4.62 7.05
C ILE A 307 11.80 -4.17 6.41
N ALA A 308 12.05 -2.86 6.29
CA ALA A 308 13.28 -2.31 5.72
C ALA A 308 14.54 -2.77 6.45
N HIS A 309 14.45 -3.01 7.75
CA HIS A 309 15.56 -3.55 8.55
C HIS A 309 15.70 -5.07 8.47
N LYS A 310 14.65 -5.79 8.05
CA LYS A 310 14.68 -7.25 7.86
C LYS A 310 15.17 -7.66 6.47
N ILE A 311 14.95 -6.83 5.45
CA ILE A 311 15.38 -7.13 4.09
C ILE A 311 16.90 -6.92 4.04
N PRO A 312 17.69 -7.98 3.77
CA PRO A 312 19.15 -7.85 3.65
C PRO A 312 19.49 -6.89 2.52
N ASP A 313 20.57 -6.11 2.70
CA ASP A 313 21.12 -5.25 1.65
C ASP A 313 21.47 -6.02 0.37
N GLU A 314 21.58 -7.34 0.43
CA GLU A 314 21.91 -8.23 -0.70
C GLU A 314 20.83 -8.21 -1.82
N VAL A 315 19.58 -7.83 -1.52
CA VAL A 315 18.57 -7.59 -2.58
C VAL A 315 18.96 -6.36 -3.42
N LEU A 316 19.67 -5.38 -2.85
CA LEU A 316 20.25 -4.27 -3.61
C LEU A 316 21.51 -4.69 -4.39
N GLU A 317 22.21 -5.75 -3.96
CA GLU A 317 23.35 -6.29 -4.71
C GLU A 317 22.91 -7.10 -5.93
N ALA A 318 21.84 -7.89 -5.85
CA ALA A 318 21.28 -8.58 -7.01
C ALA A 318 20.79 -7.61 -8.11
N GLU A 319 20.22 -6.47 -7.74
CA GLU A 319 19.85 -5.39 -8.68
C GLU A 319 21.08 -4.66 -9.25
N LYS A 320 22.15 -4.49 -8.45
CA LYS A 320 23.45 -3.96 -8.94
C LYS A 320 24.14 -4.90 -9.92
N PHE A 321 24.12 -6.21 -9.68
CA PHE A 321 24.72 -7.18 -10.59
C PHE A 321 24.01 -7.22 -11.95
N GLN A 322 22.69 -6.99 -12.01
CA GLN A 322 21.97 -6.85 -13.28
C GLN A 322 22.29 -5.52 -13.99
N ALA A 323 22.42 -4.42 -13.25
CA ALA A 323 22.79 -3.12 -13.83
C ALA A 323 24.23 -3.11 -14.36
N GLU A 324 25.18 -3.72 -13.64
CA GLU A 324 26.58 -3.84 -14.08
C GLU A 324 26.75 -4.83 -15.23
N ALA A 325 25.94 -5.89 -15.28
CA ALA A 325 25.91 -6.81 -16.42
C ALA A 325 25.39 -6.13 -17.70
N ALA A 326 24.34 -5.30 -17.60
CA ALA A 326 23.79 -4.56 -18.73
C ALA A 326 24.76 -3.51 -19.31
N VAL A 327 25.58 -2.88 -18.46
CA VAL A 327 26.63 -1.92 -18.87
C VAL A 327 27.84 -2.62 -19.51
N ARG A 328 28.09 -3.89 -19.21
CA ARG A 328 29.17 -4.68 -19.84
C ARG A 328 28.78 -5.28 -21.19
N THR A 329 27.50 -5.29 -21.54
CA THR A 329 26.96 -5.83 -22.80
C THR A 329 26.51 -4.76 -23.81
N ALA A 330 26.73 -3.48 -23.50
CA ALA A 330 26.51 -2.34 -24.41
C ALA A 330 27.85 -1.78 -24.90
#